data_AF-A0A2R6RYB1-F1
#
_entry.id   AF-A0A2R6RYB1-F1
#
_cell.length_a   1.000
_cell.length_b   1.000
_cell.length_c   1.000
_cell.angle_alpha   90.00
_cell.angle_beta   90.00
_cell.angle_gamma   90.00
#
_symmetry.space_group_name_H-M   'P 1'
#
loop_
_entity.id
_entity.type
_entity.pdbx_description
1 polymer ?
#
loop_
_entity_poly.entity_id
_entity_poly.type
_entity_poly.pdbx_seq_one_letter_code
_entity_poly.pdbx_strand_id
1 'polypeptide(L)'
;MSRAGISTIRETFSADGKFAGQVSAPFSVYKGKAALSASPVLPKFSKLDSGILKVDRSGTIMLTFWPAIGERKYDWEKRQKFALSATEVGSLISLGSKDSCEFFHDPSMLSSNAGQVRKSLSVKPHDSGYFISLGKCFYPTMCLCRTFCIKI
;
A
#
# COMPACT_ATOMS: atom_id res chain seq x y z
N MET A 1 -14.79 34.25 0.87
CA MET A 1 -14.28 33.79 -0.44
C MET A 1 -13.08 32.88 -0.19
N SER A 2 -13.24 31.58 -0.41
CA SER A 2 -12.21 30.58 -0.09
C SER A 2 -11.11 30.57 -1.15
N ARG A 3 -9.86 30.72 -0.73
CA ARG A 3 -8.68 30.80 -1.59
C ARG A 3 -8.18 29.37 -1.83
N ALA A 4 -8.62 28.74 -2.92
CA ALA A 4 -8.07 27.46 -3.35
C ALA A 4 -6.60 27.65 -3.78
N GLY A 5 -5.67 27.09 -3.01
CA GLY A 5 -4.26 27.04 -3.36
C GLY A 5 -4.06 26.05 -4.51
N ILE A 6 -4.03 26.54 -5.74
CA ILE A 6 -3.62 25.75 -6.89
C ILE A 6 -2.11 25.53 -6.76
N SER A 7 -1.69 24.27 -6.58
CA SER A 7 -0.28 23.88 -6.61
C SER A 7 0.28 24.14 -8.01
N THR A 8 1.33 24.97 -8.10
CA THR A 8 1.98 25.37 -9.36
C THR A 8 3.10 24.42 -9.79
N ILE A 9 3.07 23.15 -9.37
CA ILE A 9 4.11 22.20 -9.75
C ILE A 9 3.95 21.86 -11.24
N ARG A 10 4.81 22.45 -12.07
CA ARG A 10 5.00 22.02 -13.46
C ARG A 10 5.81 20.73 -13.44
N GLU A 11 5.19 19.61 -13.81
CA GLU A 11 5.92 18.36 -14.04
C GLU A 11 6.88 18.54 -15.20
N THR A 12 8.16 18.77 -14.87
CA THR A 12 9.21 18.87 -15.88
C THR A 12 9.74 17.46 -16.10
N PHE A 13 9.32 16.84 -17.20
CA PHE A 13 9.84 15.54 -17.64
C PHE A 13 11.30 15.73 -18.06
N SER A 14 12.25 15.39 -17.18
CA SER A 14 13.65 15.29 -17.58
C SER A 14 13.81 14.10 -18.53
N ALA A 15 14.55 14.32 -19.63
CA ALA A 15 14.75 13.36 -20.73
C ALA A 15 15.35 12.01 -20.31
N ASP A 16 15.85 11.89 -19.07
CA ASP A 16 16.46 10.68 -18.50
C ASP A 16 15.49 9.81 -17.67
N GLY A 17 14.17 10.09 -17.68
CA GLY A 17 13.17 9.28 -16.99
C GLY A 17 13.24 9.30 -15.46
N LYS A 18 14.08 10.16 -14.87
CA LYS A 18 14.14 10.43 -13.42
C LYS A 18 13.36 11.70 -13.12
N PHE A 19 12.34 11.59 -12.26
CA PHE A 19 11.61 12.73 -11.71
C PHE A 19 12.56 13.60 -10.89
N ALA A 20 13.01 14.73 -11.45
CA ALA A 20 13.76 15.73 -10.69
C ALA A 20 12.79 16.39 -9.69
N GLY A 21 12.96 16.09 -8.39
CA GLY A 21 12.16 16.68 -7.31
C GLY A 21 10.97 15.84 -6.82
N GLN A 22 11.03 14.50 -6.89
CA GLN A 22 9.95 13.64 -6.38
C GLN A 22 9.72 13.86 -4.87
N VAL A 23 8.69 14.62 -4.53
CA VAL A 23 8.21 14.80 -3.15
C VAL A 23 7.29 13.62 -2.82
N SER A 24 7.64 12.84 -1.80
CA SER A 24 6.80 11.77 -1.28
C SER A 24 6.24 12.18 0.08
N ALA A 25 4.91 12.18 0.21
CA ALA A 25 4.21 12.47 1.46
C ALA A 25 3.47 11.22 1.95
N PRO A 26 4.14 10.34 2.72
CA PRO A 26 3.48 9.18 3.31
C PRO A 26 2.50 9.60 4.41
N PHE A 27 1.31 9.01 4.42
CA PHE A 27 0.35 9.15 5.52
C PHE A 27 0.55 8.02 6.52
N SER A 28 0.78 8.33 7.80
CA SER A 28 1.11 7.33 8.83
C SER A 28 0.16 7.40 10.01
N VAL A 29 -0.30 6.22 10.45
CA VAL A 29 -1.14 6.01 11.64
C VAL A 29 -0.37 5.16 12.63
N TYR A 30 -0.22 5.67 13.85
CA TYR A 30 0.48 5.00 14.94
C TYR A 30 -0.52 4.58 16.02
N LYS A 31 -0.56 3.27 16.34
CA LYS A 31 -1.41 2.71 17.41
C LYS A 31 -0.59 1.81 18.34
N GLY A 32 -1.19 1.39 19.44
CA GLY A 32 -0.46 0.71 20.53
C GLY A 32 0.25 -0.59 20.13
N LYS A 33 -0.31 -1.37 19.20
CA LYS A 33 0.26 -2.67 18.78
C LYS A 33 0.98 -2.64 17.43
N ALA A 34 0.69 -1.65 16.59
CA ALA A 34 1.26 -1.54 15.27
C ALA A 34 1.15 -0.10 14.72
N ALA A 35 1.98 0.19 13.74
CA ALA A 35 1.89 1.39 12.92
C ALA A 35 1.66 1.00 11.45
N LEU A 36 0.94 1.85 10.73
CA LEU A 36 0.65 1.72 9.30
C LEU A 36 1.10 3.00 8.61
N SER A 37 1.76 2.87 7.47
CA SER A 37 1.97 3.99 6.55
C SER A 37 1.47 3.63 5.16
N ALA A 38 0.76 4.57 4.54
CA ALA A 38 0.33 4.51 3.16
C ALA A 38 1.12 5.55 2.34
N SER A 39 1.88 5.07 1.34
CA SER A 39 2.69 5.93 0.48
C SER A 39 2.40 5.65 -1.00
N PRO A 40 2.22 6.69 -1.85
CA PRO A 40 2.04 6.49 -3.27
C PRO A 40 3.32 5.99 -3.95
N VAL A 41 3.16 5.07 -4.90
CA VAL A 41 4.21 4.57 -5.79
C VAL A 41 3.85 4.97 -7.21
N LEU A 42 4.72 5.76 -7.84
CA LEU A 42 4.46 6.30 -9.16
C LEU A 42 4.39 5.20 -10.25
N PRO A 43 3.58 5.43 -11.30
CA PRO A 43 3.61 4.62 -12.50
C PRO A 43 4.97 4.69 -13.19
N LYS A 44 5.27 3.70 -14.02
CA LYS A 44 6.44 3.68 -14.89
C LYS A 44 6.00 3.82 -16.34
N PHE A 45 6.80 4.54 -17.11
CA PHE A 45 6.56 4.79 -18.53
C PHE A 45 7.80 4.44 -19.35
N SER A 46 7.59 3.88 -20.53
CA SER A 46 8.61 3.72 -21.57
C SER A 46 8.33 4.67 -22.72
N LYS A 47 9.39 5.11 -23.40
CA LYS A 47 9.27 5.93 -24.62
C LYS A 47 9.31 5.01 -25.83
N LEU A 48 8.33 5.14 -26.72
CA LEU A 48 8.32 4.47 -28.02
C LEU A 48 9.16 5.25 -29.02
N ASP A 49 9.58 4.58 -30.10
CA ASP A 49 10.34 5.19 -31.20
C ASP A 49 9.59 6.36 -31.87
N SER A 50 8.26 6.36 -31.79
CA SER A 50 7.39 7.46 -32.24
C SER A 50 7.41 8.70 -31.32
N GLY A 51 8.13 8.65 -30.19
CA GLY A 51 8.18 9.70 -29.18
C GLY A 51 7.02 9.68 -28.17
N ILE A 52 6.03 8.81 -28.34
CA ILE A 52 4.90 8.63 -27.42
C ILE A 52 5.34 7.87 -26.17
N LEU A 53 4.80 8.24 -25.01
CA LEU A 53 5.00 7.51 -23.75
C LEU A 53 3.94 6.43 -23.58
N LYS A 54 4.37 5.20 -23.28
CA LYS A 54 3.50 4.07 -22.93
C LYS A 54 3.63 3.78 -21.45
N VAL A 55 2.50 3.48 -20.81
CA VAL A 55 2.47 3.01 -19.41
C VAL A 55 2.97 1.57 -19.37
N ASP A 56 4.10 1.33 -18.71
CA ASP A 56 4.63 -0.02 -18.49
C ASP A 56 4.05 -0.65 -17.22
N ARG A 57 3.84 0.18 -16.20
CA ARG A 57 3.32 -0.26 -14.91
C ARG A 57 2.48 0.84 -14.29
N SER A 58 1.25 0.51 -13.93
CA SER A 58 0.37 1.41 -13.17
C SER A 58 0.97 1.76 -11.80
N GLY A 59 0.60 2.93 -11.31
CA GLY A 59 0.92 3.33 -9.93
C GLY A 59 0.17 2.47 -8.92
N THR A 60 0.68 2.44 -7.69
CA THR A 60 0.08 1.69 -6.58
C THR A 60 0.18 2.49 -5.28
N ILE A 61 -0.63 2.15 -4.28
CA ILE A 61 -0.43 2.64 -2.91
C ILE A 61 0.26 1.55 -2.11
N MET A 62 1.46 1.84 -1.59
CA MET A 62 2.20 0.91 -0.75
C MET A 62 1.78 1.09 0.71
N LEU A 63 1.20 0.05 1.29
CA LEU A 63 0.96 -0.05 2.72
C LEU A 63 2.14 -0.72 3.40
N THR A 64 2.68 -0.08 4.43
CA THR A 64 3.78 -0.62 5.26
C THR A 64 3.32 -0.70 6.70
N PHE A 65 3.41 -1.89 7.29
CA PHE A 65 3.03 -2.19 8.67
C PHE A 65 4.27 -2.46 9.51
N TRP A 66 4.30 -1.94 10.73
CA TRP A 66 5.37 -2.17 11.71
C TRP A 66 4.80 -2.66 13.04
N PRO A 67 5.33 -3.73 13.65
CA PRO A 67 4.92 -4.14 14.99
C PRO A 67 5.44 -3.16 16.04
N ALA A 68 4.66 -2.93 17.08
CA ALA A 68 5.16 -2.25 18.27
C ALA A 68 6.14 -3.14 19.03
N ILE A 69 7.24 -2.54 19.52
CA ILE A 69 8.24 -3.17 20.41
C ILE A 69 8.28 -2.52 21.79
N GLY A 70 7.51 -1.45 21.98
CA GLY A 70 7.38 -0.73 23.23
C GLY A 70 6.42 0.45 23.05
N GLU A 71 6.26 1.25 24.10
CA GLU A 71 5.41 2.43 24.03
C GLU A 71 5.94 3.41 22.97
N ARG A 72 5.13 3.64 21.92
CA ARG A 72 5.45 4.51 20.78
C ARG A 72 6.75 4.13 20.03
N LYS A 73 7.23 2.89 20.18
CA LYS A 73 8.39 2.35 19.47
C LYS A 73 7.97 1.20 18.55
N TYR A 74 8.41 1.25 17.31
CA TYR A 74 8.04 0.28 16.27
C TYR A 74 9.28 -0.34 15.62
N ASP A 75 9.22 -1.63 15.33
CA ASP A 75 10.32 -2.39 14.72
C ASP A 75 10.31 -2.20 13.21
N TRP A 76 11.30 -1.45 12.70
CA TRP A 76 11.44 -1.19 11.27
C TRP A 76 11.89 -2.42 10.48
N GLU A 77 12.62 -3.34 11.11
CA GLU A 77 13.18 -4.53 10.47
C GLU A 77 12.10 -5.57 10.20
N LYS A 78 11.16 -5.73 11.13
CA LYS A 78 10.03 -6.68 10.98
C LYS A 78 8.86 -6.14 10.16
N ARG A 79 9.08 -5.06 9.40
CA ARG A 79 8.04 -4.42 8.59
C ARG A 79 7.44 -5.36 7.54
N GLN A 80 6.13 -5.29 7.36
CA GLN A 80 5.43 -6.00 6.29
C GLN A 80 4.86 -5.02 5.28
N LYS A 81 4.86 -5.40 4.00
CA LYS A 81 4.39 -4.56 2.90
C LYS A 81 3.25 -5.24 2.14
N PHE A 82 2.27 -4.44 1.74
CA PHE A 82 1.15 -4.82 0.88
C PHE A 82 0.89 -3.68 -0.10
N ALA A 83 0.90 -3.96 -1.41
CA ALA A 83 0.63 -2.94 -2.41
C ALA A 83 -0.86 -2.98 -2.76
N LEU A 84 -1.51 -1.82 -2.89
CA LEU A 84 -2.85 -1.72 -3.44
C LEU A 84 -2.76 -1.21 -4.86
N SER A 85 -3.31 -1.98 -5.79
CA SER A 85 -3.58 -1.56 -7.17
C SER A 85 -4.67 -0.49 -7.21
N ALA A 86 -4.78 0.22 -8.32
CA ALA A 86 -5.82 1.24 -8.50
C ALA A 86 -7.24 0.68 -8.28
N THR A 87 -7.49 -0.55 -8.70
CA THR A 87 -8.78 -1.23 -8.51
C THR A 87 -9.06 -1.53 -7.04
N GLU A 88 -8.06 -2.04 -6.30
CA GLU A 88 -8.20 -2.34 -4.87
C GLU A 88 -8.37 -1.06 -4.05
N VAL A 89 -7.70 0.02 -4.42
CA VAL A 89 -7.95 1.35 -3.86
C VAL A 89 -9.39 1.79 -4.13
N GLY A 90 -9.89 1.57 -5.35
CA GLY A 90 -11.28 1.82 -5.73
C GLY A 90 -12.28 1.06 -4.84
N SER A 91 -12.02 -0.21 -4.55
CA SER A 91 -12.81 -1.00 -3.62
C SER A 91 -12.76 -0.44 -2.19
N LEU A 92 -11.57 -0.01 -1.73
CA LEU A 92 -11.39 0.54 -0.38
C LEU A 92 -12.13 1.86 -0.17
N ILE A 93 -12.06 2.79 -1.14
CA ILE A 93 -12.74 4.10 -1.05
C ILE A 93 -14.26 3.99 -1.18
N SER A 94 -14.74 2.91 -1.81
CA SER A 94 -16.16 2.68 -2.05
C SER A 94 -16.83 1.88 -0.92
N LEU A 95 -16.10 1.56 0.15
CA LEU A 95 -16.65 0.84 1.29
C LEU A 95 -17.74 1.66 1.99
N GLY A 96 -18.93 1.07 2.12
CA GLY A 96 -19.96 1.56 3.02
C GLY A 96 -19.62 1.28 4.48
N SER A 97 -20.34 1.95 5.39
CA SER A 97 -20.11 1.90 6.85
C SER A 97 -20.13 0.50 7.49
N LYS A 98 -20.76 -0.48 6.83
CA LYS A 98 -20.89 -1.86 7.30
C LYS A 98 -20.18 -2.86 6.38
N ASP A 99 -19.58 -2.39 5.30
CA ASP A 99 -18.96 -3.25 4.31
C ASP A 99 -17.56 -3.64 4.74
N SER A 100 -17.11 -4.79 4.25
CA SER A 100 -15.75 -5.28 4.44
C SER A 100 -15.15 -5.66 3.09
N CYS A 101 -13.83 -5.53 2.95
CA CYS A 101 -13.11 -6.03 1.80
C CYS A 101 -11.88 -6.85 2.23
N GLU A 102 -11.53 -7.85 1.43
CA GLU A 102 -10.33 -8.66 1.62
C GLU A 102 -9.56 -8.76 0.30
N PHE A 103 -8.25 -8.57 0.37
CA PHE A 103 -7.34 -8.60 -0.77
C PHE A 103 -6.29 -9.69 -0.56
N PHE A 104 -5.96 -10.43 -1.61
CA PHE A 104 -5.04 -11.57 -1.53
C PHE A 104 -3.94 -11.44 -2.57
N HIS A 105 -2.69 -11.41 -2.11
CA HIS A 105 -1.52 -11.31 -2.97
C HIS A 105 -0.65 -12.56 -2.78
N ASP A 106 -0.22 -13.16 -3.89
CA ASP A 106 0.85 -14.15 -3.92
C ASP A 106 2.10 -13.48 -4.52
N PRO A 107 3.11 -13.13 -3.71
CA PRO A 107 4.33 -12.50 -4.20
C PRO A 107 5.16 -13.38 -5.14
N SER A 108 4.92 -14.69 -5.12
CA SER A 108 5.61 -15.69 -5.91
C SER A 108 4.74 -16.23 -7.05
N MET A 109 3.60 -15.58 -7.33
CA MET A 109 2.76 -15.90 -8.48
C MET A 109 3.61 -15.85 -9.75
N LEU A 110 3.42 -16.84 -10.65
CA LEU A 110 4.20 -17.01 -11.89
C LEU A 110 5.69 -17.39 -11.69
N SER A 111 6.09 -17.76 -10.48
CA SER A 111 7.39 -18.38 -10.20
C SER A 111 7.23 -19.85 -9.78
N SER A 112 8.34 -20.58 -9.67
CA SER A 112 8.35 -21.95 -9.14
C SER A 112 7.83 -22.06 -7.70
N ASN A 113 7.78 -20.93 -6.97
CA ASN A 113 7.37 -20.86 -5.56
C ASN A 113 5.92 -20.38 -5.40
N ALA A 114 5.14 -20.33 -6.49
CA ALA A 114 3.73 -19.95 -6.45
C ALA A 114 2.96 -20.80 -5.42
N GLY A 115 2.06 -20.16 -4.67
CA GLY A 115 1.26 -20.80 -3.62
C GLY A 115 1.98 -21.03 -2.29
N GLN A 116 3.30 -20.86 -2.22
CA GLN A 116 4.03 -21.05 -0.95
C GLN A 116 3.84 -19.89 0.03
N VAL A 117 3.64 -18.67 -0.48
CA VAL A 117 3.48 -17.46 0.34
C VAL A 117 2.24 -16.69 -0.11
N ARG A 118 1.29 -16.52 0.81
CA ARG A 118 0.10 -15.71 0.55
C ARG A 118 -0.02 -14.61 1.59
N LYS A 119 -0.21 -13.38 1.12
CA LYS A 119 -0.55 -12.23 1.95
C LYS A 119 -2.04 -11.96 1.82
N SER A 120 -2.69 -11.72 2.95
CA SER A 120 -4.08 -11.30 3.00
C SER A 120 -4.20 -9.97 3.73
N LEU A 121 -4.84 -8.99 3.12
CA LEU A 121 -5.20 -7.74 3.77
C LEU A 121 -6.72 -7.71 3.94
N SER A 122 -7.21 -7.61 5.17
CA SER A 122 -8.63 -7.49 5.45
C SER A 122 -8.95 -6.14 6.09
N VAL A 123 -10.04 -5.54 5.64
CA VAL A 123 -10.59 -4.29 6.19
C VAL A 123 -12.02 -4.60 6.61
N LYS A 124 -12.28 -4.51 7.92
CA LYS A 124 -13.57 -4.87 8.51
C LYS A 124 -14.10 -3.71 9.35
N PRO A 125 -15.42 -3.46 9.34
CA PRO A 125 -16.01 -2.42 10.15
C PRO A 125 -15.86 -2.77 11.63
N HIS A 126 -15.73 -1.74 12.45
CA HIS A 126 -15.72 -1.82 13.91
C HIS A 126 -16.52 -0.63 14.44
N ASP A 127 -17.05 -0.70 15.68
CA ASP A 127 -17.95 0.26 16.32
C ASP A 127 -17.89 1.72 15.82
N SER A 128 -16.69 2.30 15.68
CA SER A 128 -16.45 3.70 15.34
C SER A 128 -15.48 3.90 14.17
N GLY A 129 -15.22 2.90 13.34
CA GLY A 129 -14.19 2.96 12.29
C GLY A 129 -13.93 1.61 11.63
N TYR A 130 -12.69 1.38 11.21
CA TYR A 130 -12.32 0.13 10.55
C TYR A 130 -11.09 -0.50 11.20
N PHE A 131 -11.08 -1.83 11.23
CA PHE A 131 -9.90 -2.61 11.49
C PHE A 131 -9.24 -3.04 10.19
N ILE A 132 -7.99 -2.62 10.01
CA ILE A 132 -7.13 -3.13 8.95
C ILE A 132 -6.22 -4.20 9.54
N SER A 133 -6.21 -5.37 8.92
CA SER A 133 -5.43 -6.54 9.35
C SER A 133 -4.60 -7.10 8.19
N LEU A 134 -3.29 -7.23 8.37
CA LEU A 134 -2.41 -7.89 7.41
C LEU A 134 -1.98 -9.26 7.95
N GLY A 135 -2.27 -10.32 7.19
CA GLY A 135 -1.82 -11.69 7.42
C GLY A 135 -0.81 -12.14 6.38
N LYS A 136 0.10 -13.02 6.79
CA LYS A 136 1.03 -13.73 5.89
C LYS A 136 1.02 -15.22 6.25
N CYS A 137 0.59 -16.06 5.31
CA CYS A 137 0.62 -17.51 5.47
C CYS A 137 1.73 -18.11 4.61
N PHE A 138 2.41 -19.10 5.18
CA PHE A 138 3.36 -19.96 4.49
C PHE A 138 2.78 -21.38 4.40
N TYR A 139 2.87 -21.99 3.23
CA TYR A 139 2.48 -23.39 3.02
C TYR A 139 3.73 -24.27 2.97
N PRO A 140 3.74 -25.52 3.50
CA PRO A 140 2.67 -26.26 4.16
C PRO A 140 2.64 -26.10 5.70
N THR A 141 3.62 -25.40 6.28
CA THR A 141 3.83 -25.30 7.73
C THR A 141 3.37 -23.95 8.26
N MET A 142 2.19 -23.94 8.89
CA MET A 142 1.62 -22.84 9.68
C MET A 142 1.30 -21.52 8.95
N CYS A 143 0.02 -21.15 9.00
CA CYS A 143 -0.37 -19.73 8.99
C CYS A 143 0.16 -19.07 10.28
N LEU A 144 1.39 -18.57 10.26
CA LEU A 144 1.85 -17.63 11.27
C LEU A 144 1.16 -16.28 11.01
N CYS A 145 -0.11 -16.20 11.40
CA CYS A 145 -0.92 -15.00 11.30
C CYS A 145 -0.38 -13.97 12.29
N ARG A 146 0.67 -13.23 11.89
CA ARG A 146 1.06 -12.00 12.57
C ARG A 146 0.07 -10.94 12.15
N THR A 147 -1.12 -10.97 12.75
CA THR A 147 -2.18 -10.02 12.45
C THR A 147 -1.78 -8.65 12.95
N PHE A 148 -1.43 -7.75 12.03
CA PHE A 148 -1.26 -6.35 12.35
C PHE A 148 -2.62 -5.67 12.36
N CYS A 149 -3.29 -5.64 13.50
CA CYS A 149 -4.58 -4.96 13.64
C CYS A 149 -4.39 -3.49 13.99
N ILE A 150 -4.88 -2.61 13.13
CA ILE A 150 -4.92 -1.16 13.40
C ILE A 150 -6.37 -0.71 13.29
N LYS A 151 -6.92 -0.21 14.40
CA LYS A 151 -8.20 0.51 14.41
C LYS A 151 -7.95 1.93 13.93
N ILE A 152 -8.46 2.25 12.75
CA ILE A 152 -8.48 3.63 12.23
C ILE A 152 -9.77 4.28 12.70
#